data_AF-A0A1H6I7Q7-F1
#
_entry.id   AF-A0A1H6I7Q7-F1
#
_cell.length_a   1.000
_cell.length_b   1.000
_cell.length_c   1.000
_cell.angle_alpha   90.00
_cell.angle_beta   90.00
_cell.angle_gamma   90.00
#
_symmetry.space_group_name_H-M   'P 1'
#
loop_
_entity.id
_entity.type
_entity.pdbx_description
1 polymer ?
#
loop_
_entity_poly.entity_id
_entity_poly.type
_entity_poly.pdbx_seq_one_letter_code
_entity_poly.pdbx_strand_id
1 'polypeptide(L)'
;MNKYIKKFISVTAAAVMLVSSTALQAFADAAKGDEYDLGGLDLSKATVKPTISITQETIAEGEYKAHPIRTIDVTISGATGKYDNAGFSVKVDDRLKLVKDDEGYIAEAGPALKRSMFECIPEGDNGFRVIIASAGAKNGDGVMFSFQVELPEGIKYEKFPIEIYYNKETDLFTNEAMDEEGKLMEAWTFTQGIEHGYIEVYGDLSHDRIPKGDVNYDRKVDSVDASMILALYAKISTGKTEPTEKQLTEYDYNEDGAIDSADASKVLAYYAANSTSTK
;
A
#
# COMPACT_ATOMS: atom_id res chain seq x y z
N MET A 1 14.46 -21.23 40.07
CA MET A 1 13.38 -20.24 39.86
C MET A 1 13.27 -20.05 38.35
N ASN A 2 12.52 -20.95 37.69
CA ASN A 2 12.33 -20.93 36.24
C ASN A 2 11.34 -19.83 35.89
N LYS A 3 11.80 -18.78 35.22
CA LYS A 3 10.91 -17.86 34.49
C LYS A 3 11.11 -18.12 33.01
N TYR A 4 10.21 -18.95 32.50
CA TYR A 4 10.02 -19.23 31.08
C TYR A 4 9.79 -17.90 30.34
N ILE A 5 10.79 -17.46 29.58
CA ILE A 5 10.61 -16.42 28.56
C ILE A 5 9.83 -17.10 27.43
N LYS A 6 8.58 -16.66 27.25
CA LYS A 6 7.74 -17.14 26.15
C LYS A 6 8.43 -16.75 24.85
N LYS A 7 8.80 -17.75 24.05
CA LYS A 7 9.00 -17.59 22.61
C LYS A 7 7.79 -16.82 22.08
N PHE A 8 7.99 -15.62 21.53
CA PHE A 8 6.95 -14.92 20.82
C PHE A 8 6.61 -15.77 19.59
N ILE A 9 5.57 -16.57 19.73
CA ILE A 9 4.85 -17.07 18.57
C ILE A 9 4.20 -15.82 18.01
N SER A 10 4.72 -15.31 16.90
CA SER A 10 4.05 -14.33 16.06
C SER A 10 2.70 -14.94 15.67
N VAL A 11 1.68 -14.64 16.46
CA VAL A 11 0.30 -14.81 16.01
C VAL A 11 0.17 -13.76 14.93
N THR A 12 0.38 -14.16 13.68
CA THR A 12 -0.08 -13.41 12.52
C THR A 12 -1.55 -13.12 12.77
N ALA A 13 -1.84 -11.91 13.28
CA ALA A 13 -3.16 -11.34 13.12
C ALA A 13 -3.40 -11.41 11.62
N ALA A 14 -4.46 -12.10 11.22
CA ALA A 14 -4.87 -12.10 9.83
C ALA A 14 -5.14 -10.64 9.47
N ALA A 15 -4.18 -10.00 8.80
CA ALA A 15 -4.47 -8.82 8.02
C ALA A 15 -5.63 -9.26 7.11
N VAL A 16 -6.81 -8.69 7.33
CA VAL A 16 -7.86 -8.80 6.34
C VAL A 16 -7.33 -8.02 5.15
N MET A 17 -6.63 -8.72 4.26
CA MET A 17 -6.46 -8.26 2.89
C MET A 17 -7.88 -8.21 2.34
N LEU A 18 -8.53 -7.05 2.47
CA LEU A 18 -9.51 -6.66 1.47
C LEU A 18 -8.72 -6.55 0.17
N VAL A 19 -8.62 -7.68 -0.52
CA VAL A 19 -8.32 -7.70 -1.93
C VAL A 19 -9.53 -7.04 -2.57
N SER A 20 -9.56 -5.70 -2.60
CA SER A 20 -10.35 -5.01 -3.61
C SER A 20 -9.65 -5.33 -4.93
N SER A 21 -10.10 -6.42 -5.53
CA SER A 21 -9.69 -6.90 -6.84
C SER A 21 -10.23 -5.97 -7.93
N THR A 22 -9.87 -4.69 -7.87
CA THR A 22 -9.78 -3.84 -9.04
C THR A 22 -8.29 -3.72 -9.33
N ALA A 23 -7.80 -4.61 -10.17
CA ALA A 23 -6.57 -4.42 -10.90
C ALA A 23 -6.68 -3.14 -11.73
N LEU A 24 -6.43 -2.00 -11.09
CA LEU A 24 -5.49 -1.07 -11.68
C LEU A 24 -4.15 -1.76 -11.50
N GLN A 25 -3.50 -2.07 -12.61
CA GLN A 25 -2.07 -2.33 -12.60
C GLN A 25 -1.45 -1.07 -11.96
N ALA A 26 -1.24 -1.09 -10.65
CA ALA A 26 -0.41 -0.10 -10.00
C ALA A 26 0.96 -0.34 -10.62
N PHE A 27 1.32 0.49 -11.61
CA PHE A 27 2.65 0.44 -12.15
C PHE A 27 3.57 0.75 -10.97
N ALA A 28 4.52 -0.15 -10.71
CA ALA A 28 5.58 0.13 -9.78
C ALA A 28 6.26 1.45 -10.18
N ASP A 29 6.53 2.28 -9.18
CA ASP A 29 7.06 3.63 -9.29
C ASP A 29 8.59 3.60 -9.24
N ALA A 30 9.21 4.77 -9.44
CA ALA A 30 10.62 4.98 -9.13
C ALA A 30 10.83 5.08 -7.61
N ALA A 31 12.03 4.70 -7.14
CA ALA A 31 12.45 5.03 -5.79
C ALA A 31 12.45 6.56 -5.58
N LYS A 32 12.21 7.01 -4.35
CA LYS A 32 12.40 8.41 -3.95
C LYS A 32 13.89 8.72 -3.79
N GLY A 33 14.25 9.96 -3.47
CA GLY A 33 15.65 10.36 -3.26
C GLY A 33 16.31 10.90 -4.51
N ASP A 34 17.55 10.49 -4.77
CA ASP A 34 18.26 10.90 -5.97
C ASP A 34 17.57 10.33 -7.23
N GLU A 35 17.62 11.07 -8.34
CA GLU A 35 17.21 10.52 -9.63
C GLU A 35 18.23 9.48 -10.10
N TYR A 36 17.76 8.32 -10.55
CA TYR A 36 18.64 7.29 -11.10
C TYR A 36 19.13 7.68 -12.49
N ASP A 37 20.43 7.88 -12.66
CA ASP A 37 21.05 8.14 -13.96
C ASP A 37 21.25 6.82 -14.73
N LEU A 38 20.54 6.67 -15.84
CA LEU A 38 20.66 5.48 -16.69
C LEU A 38 22.03 5.35 -17.37
N GLY A 39 22.82 6.44 -17.49
CA GLY A 39 24.16 6.37 -18.06
C GLY A 39 24.23 5.75 -19.47
N GLY A 40 23.14 5.83 -20.24
CA GLY A 40 23.00 5.22 -21.58
C GLY A 40 22.49 3.77 -21.59
N LEU A 41 22.08 3.21 -20.46
CA LEU A 41 21.41 1.91 -20.39
C LEU A 41 20.05 1.95 -21.11
N ASP A 42 19.75 0.88 -21.84
CA ASP A 42 18.47 0.69 -22.51
C ASP A 42 17.60 -0.28 -21.70
N LEU A 43 16.71 0.27 -20.87
CA LEU A 43 15.82 -0.50 -19.98
C LEU A 43 14.92 -1.49 -20.72
N SER A 44 14.69 -1.32 -22.02
CA SER A 44 13.92 -2.30 -22.80
C SER A 44 14.62 -3.66 -22.89
N LYS A 45 15.94 -3.70 -22.67
CA LYS A 45 16.77 -4.91 -22.66
C LYS A 45 16.82 -5.62 -21.32
N ALA A 46 16.28 -5.03 -20.25
CA ALA A 46 16.25 -5.68 -18.93
C ALA A 46 15.48 -7.00 -19.03
N THR A 47 16.18 -8.12 -18.83
CA THR A 47 15.63 -9.48 -18.83
C THR A 47 15.09 -9.89 -17.47
N VAL A 48 15.63 -9.28 -16.40
CA VAL A 48 15.17 -9.43 -15.03
C VAL A 48 14.55 -8.09 -14.61
N LYS A 49 13.31 -8.15 -14.13
CA LYS A 49 12.49 -6.98 -13.85
C LYS A 49 11.86 -7.12 -12.46
N PRO A 50 12.66 -6.92 -11.39
CA PRO A 50 12.17 -7.10 -10.04
C PRO A 50 11.13 -6.06 -9.66
N THR A 51 10.20 -6.44 -8.81
CA THR A 51 9.37 -5.52 -8.05
C THR A 51 9.64 -5.71 -6.57
N ILE A 52 10.10 -4.65 -5.89
CA ILE A 52 10.19 -4.57 -4.44
C ILE A 52 8.94 -3.84 -3.94
N SER A 53 8.13 -4.53 -3.15
CA SER A 53 6.92 -3.99 -2.54
C SER A 53 7.02 -3.92 -1.03
N ILE A 54 6.45 -2.88 -0.44
CA ILE A 54 6.33 -2.72 1.01
C ILE A 54 4.86 -2.94 1.40
N THR A 55 4.61 -3.51 2.58
CA THR A 55 3.26 -3.65 3.15
C THR A 55 2.41 -2.39 2.93
N GLN A 56 1.24 -2.61 2.33
CA GLN A 56 0.17 -1.64 2.21
C GLN A 56 -0.98 -2.11 3.07
N GLU A 57 -1.22 -1.40 4.17
CA GLU A 57 -2.19 -1.79 5.19
C GLU A 57 -3.21 -0.67 5.40
N THR A 58 -4.49 -1.02 5.42
CA THR A 58 -5.59 -0.12 5.76
C THR A 58 -6.32 -0.71 6.98
N ILE A 59 -6.28 -0.04 8.13
CA ILE A 59 -6.76 -0.52 9.43
C ILE A 59 -7.77 0.42 10.07
N ALA A 60 -8.78 -0.15 10.73
CA ALA A 60 -9.77 0.62 11.46
C ALA A 60 -9.15 1.24 12.72
N GLU A 61 -9.68 2.38 13.18
CA GLU A 61 -9.22 3.09 14.38
C GLU A 61 -9.26 2.18 15.61
N GLY A 62 -10.26 1.29 15.71
CA GLY A 62 -10.36 0.31 16.79
C GLY A 62 -9.21 -0.71 16.77
N GLU A 63 -8.83 -1.19 15.58
CA GLU A 63 -7.72 -2.13 15.39
C GLU A 63 -6.39 -1.45 15.71
N TYR A 64 -6.16 -0.24 15.21
CA TYR A 64 -4.98 0.56 15.54
C TYR A 64 -4.87 0.79 17.06
N LYS A 65 -5.96 1.15 17.75
CA LYS A 65 -5.93 1.37 19.21
C LYS A 65 -5.61 0.09 20.00
N ALA A 66 -6.05 -1.07 19.53
CA ALA A 66 -5.76 -2.34 20.16
C ALA A 66 -4.32 -2.82 19.84
N HIS A 67 -3.84 -2.54 18.64
CA HIS A 67 -2.60 -3.05 18.08
C HIS A 67 -1.82 -1.95 17.32
N PRO A 68 -1.23 -0.98 18.05
CA PRO A 68 -0.58 0.20 17.45
C PRO A 68 0.80 -0.09 16.86
N ILE A 69 1.39 -1.25 17.16
CA ILE A 69 2.64 -1.71 16.55
C ILE A 69 2.31 -2.62 15.38
N ARG A 70 2.80 -2.27 14.19
CA ARG A 70 2.57 -3.04 12.95
C ARG A 70 3.88 -3.60 12.43
N THR A 71 3.82 -4.83 11.93
CA THR A 71 4.92 -5.43 11.18
C THR A 71 4.80 -5.01 9.72
N ILE A 72 5.92 -4.59 9.15
CA ILE A 72 6.06 -4.16 7.77
C ILE A 72 7.04 -5.11 7.08
N ASP A 73 6.56 -5.74 6.02
CA ASP A 73 7.35 -6.62 5.18
C ASP A 73 7.80 -5.86 3.94
N VAL A 74 9.09 -6.01 3.60
CA VAL A 74 9.63 -5.62 2.31
C VAL A 74 9.80 -6.90 1.50
N THR A 75 9.06 -7.02 0.42
CA THR A 75 8.92 -8.23 -0.38
C THR A 75 9.48 -8.00 -1.77
N ILE A 76 10.15 -8.99 -2.34
CA ILE A 76 10.59 -8.96 -3.73
C ILE A 76 9.91 -10.04 -4.56
N SER A 77 9.62 -9.71 -5.81
CA SER A 77 9.13 -10.65 -6.83
C SER A 77 9.86 -10.46 -8.16
N GLY A 78 9.90 -11.51 -8.99
CA GLY A 78 10.47 -11.44 -10.33
C GLY A 78 12.00 -11.50 -10.39
N ALA A 79 12.65 -11.89 -9.29
CA ALA A 79 14.11 -11.90 -9.17
C ALA A 79 14.69 -13.19 -8.54
N THR A 80 13.87 -14.24 -8.35
CA THR A 80 14.34 -15.54 -7.83
C THR A 80 15.58 -16.03 -8.58
N GLY A 81 16.68 -16.20 -7.86
CA GLY A 81 17.92 -16.72 -8.43
C GLY A 81 18.70 -15.69 -9.28
N LYS A 82 18.37 -14.40 -9.20
CA LYS A 82 18.93 -13.36 -10.09
C LYS A 82 19.74 -12.30 -9.41
N TYR A 83 19.41 -11.93 -8.17
CA TYR A 83 20.15 -10.93 -7.40
C TYR A 83 20.98 -11.59 -6.30
N ASP A 84 22.02 -10.88 -5.90
CA ASP A 84 23.01 -11.33 -4.92
C ASP A 84 23.35 -10.22 -3.92
N ASN A 85 23.59 -9.00 -4.42
CA ASN A 85 23.97 -7.83 -3.62
C ASN A 85 22.94 -6.72 -3.79
N ALA A 86 22.48 -6.16 -2.67
CA ALA A 86 21.57 -5.03 -2.68
C ALA A 86 21.83 -4.10 -1.49
N GLY A 87 21.64 -2.80 -1.69
CA GLY A 87 21.66 -1.80 -0.65
C GLY A 87 20.75 -0.65 -1.05
N PHE A 88 19.85 -0.28 -0.15
CA PHE A 88 18.92 0.84 -0.36
C PHE A 88 18.35 1.29 0.97
N SER A 89 17.78 2.49 0.99
CA SER A 89 17.19 3.05 2.21
C SER A 89 15.68 2.85 2.25
N VAL A 90 15.15 2.55 3.43
CA VAL A 90 13.72 2.60 3.75
C VAL A 90 13.50 3.76 4.69
N LYS A 91 12.53 4.62 4.38
CA LYS A 91 12.06 5.69 5.28
C LYS A 91 10.59 5.52 5.58
N VAL A 92 10.25 5.68 6.85
CA VAL A 92 8.86 5.71 7.32
C VAL A 92 8.45 7.17 7.51
N ASP A 93 7.16 7.46 7.42
CA ASP A 93 6.61 8.78 7.78
C ASP A 93 7.16 9.26 9.15
N ASP A 94 7.52 10.55 9.27
CA ASP A 94 8.14 11.13 10.48
C ASP A 94 7.28 10.96 11.74
N ARG A 95 5.97 10.71 11.59
CA ARG A 95 5.05 10.45 12.70
C ARG A 95 5.13 9.01 13.21
N LEU A 96 5.64 8.08 12.40
CA LEU A 96 5.86 6.69 12.78
C LEU A 96 7.19 6.55 13.52
N LYS A 97 7.21 5.65 14.49
CA LYS A 97 8.44 5.33 15.23
C LYS A 97 8.91 3.93 14.87
N LEU A 98 10.17 3.81 14.43
CA LEU A 98 10.81 2.52 14.22
C LEU A 98 10.96 1.79 15.57
N VAL A 99 10.49 0.55 15.62
CA VAL A 99 10.61 -0.32 16.80
C VAL A 99 11.85 -1.18 16.62
N LYS A 100 12.73 -1.13 17.62
CA LYS A 100 13.93 -1.97 17.69
C LYS A 100 13.67 -3.18 18.57
N ASP A 101 14.32 -4.29 18.27
CA ASP A 101 14.32 -5.46 19.15
C ASP A 101 15.14 -5.21 20.43
N ASP A 102 15.25 -6.22 21.29
CA ASP A 102 15.98 -6.14 22.55
C ASP A 102 17.52 -6.07 22.38
N GLU A 103 18.03 -6.42 21.20
CA GLU A 103 19.44 -6.28 20.82
C GLU A 103 19.72 -4.95 20.09
N GLY A 104 18.68 -4.20 19.74
CA GLY A 104 18.75 -2.88 19.11
C GLY A 104 18.68 -2.91 17.58
N TYR A 105 18.39 -4.06 16.96
CA TYR A 105 18.22 -4.18 15.51
C TYR A 105 16.84 -3.66 15.08
N ILE A 106 16.80 -3.06 13.88
CA ILE A 106 15.60 -2.43 13.32
C ILE A 106 14.76 -3.41 12.50
N ALA A 107 15.41 -4.33 11.79
CA ALA A 107 14.75 -5.27 10.89
C ALA A 107 15.42 -6.64 10.97
N GLU A 108 14.67 -7.67 10.61
CA GLU A 108 15.14 -9.05 10.53
C GLU A 108 15.06 -9.57 9.09
N ALA A 109 16.07 -10.34 8.67
CA ALA A 109 16.08 -10.96 7.36
C ALA A 109 14.96 -11.99 7.19
N GLY A 110 14.25 -11.91 6.08
CA GLY A 110 13.18 -12.83 5.70
C GLY A 110 13.68 -14.01 4.85
N PRO A 111 12.77 -14.94 4.50
CA PRO A 111 13.11 -16.17 3.78
C PRO A 111 13.78 -15.96 2.41
N ALA A 112 13.53 -14.82 1.75
CA ALA A 112 14.16 -14.52 0.46
C ALA A 112 15.69 -14.36 0.59
N LEU A 113 16.19 -13.98 1.78
CA LEU A 113 17.59 -13.71 2.09
C LEU A 113 18.25 -14.82 2.92
N LYS A 114 17.71 -16.05 2.90
CA LYS A 114 18.11 -17.16 3.80
C LYS A 114 19.62 -17.44 3.89
N ARG A 115 20.41 -17.07 2.88
CA ARG A 115 21.87 -17.31 2.83
C ARG A 115 22.69 -16.03 2.68
N SER A 116 22.05 -14.87 2.81
CA SER A 116 22.70 -13.57 2.72
C SER A 116 23.17 -13.10 4.08
N MET A 117 24.23 -12.32 4.09
CA MET A 117 24.41 -11.31 5.12
C MET A 117 23.31 -10.27 4.97
N PHE A 118 22.73 -9.86 6.09
CA PHE A 118 21.74 -8.80 6.16
C PHE A 118 22.11 -7.90 7.33
N GLU A 119 22.24 -6.60 7.08
CA GLU A 119 22.57 -5.58 8.08
C GLU A 119 21.69 -4.34 7.88
N CYS A 120 21.38 -3.64 8.97
CA CYS A 120 20.59 -2.42 8.95
C CYS A 120 21.36 -1.28 9.62
N ILE A 121 21.64 -0.22 8.86
CA ILE A 121 22.32 0.97 9.35
C ILE A 121 21.27 2.08 9.57
N PRO A 122 21.07 2.59 10.80
CA PRO A 122 20.15 3.68 11.05
C PRO A 122 20.51 4.95 10.25
N GLU A 123 19.51 5.60 9.67
CA GLU A 123 19.62 6.86 8.93
C GLU A 123 18.63 7.87 9.50
N GLY A 124 19.07 8.64 10.50
CA GLY A 124 18.18 9.54 11.25
C GLY A 124 17.22 8.78 12.16
N ASP A 125 16.08 9.40 12.47
CA ASP A 125 15.10 8.86 13.44
C ASP A 125 14.03 7.97 12.78
N ASN A 126 13.76 8.17 11.49
CA ASN A 126 12.68 7.53 10.74
C ASN A 126 13.17 6.74 9.51
N GLY A 127 14.47 6.48 9.41
CA GLY A 127 15.05 5.80 8.25
C GLY A 127 16.13 4.80 8.65
N PHE A 128 16.36 3.85 7.75
CA PHE A 128 17.50 2.95 7.82
C PHE A 128 17.86 2.45 6.43
N ARG A 129 19.14 2.15 6.25
CA ARG A 129 19.69 1.50 5.07
C ARG A 129 19.83 0.02 5.31
N VAL A 130 19.40 -0.78 4.36
CA VAL A 130 19.70 -2.22 4.35
C VAL A 130 20.97 -2.48 3.55
N ILE A 131 21.75 -3.46 3.99
CA ILE A 131 22.88 -4.02 3.24
C ILE A 131 22.66 -5.51 3.15
N ILE A 132 22.59 -6.00 1.93
CA ILE A 132 22.39 -7.40 1.57
C ILE A 132 23.58 -7.82 0.73
N ALA A 133 24.29 -8.84 1.19
CA ALA A 133 25.39 -9.41 0.42
C ALA A 133 25.37 -10.93 0.53
N SER A 134 25.58 -11.60 -0.60
CA SER A 134 25.65 -13.05 -0.67
C SER A 134 27.02 -13.47 -1.21
N ALA A 135 27.49 -14.66 -0.84
CA ALA A 135 28.77 -15.21 -1.33
C ALA A 135 28.51 -16.17 -2.51
N GLY A 136 27.95 -15.66 -3.61
CA GLY A 136 27.55 -16.45 -4.79
C GLY A 136 26.26 -17.27 -4.58
N ALA A 137 25.53 -16.98 -3.51
CA ALA A 137 24.24 -17.60 -3.20
C ALA A 137 23.12 -16.68 -3.69
N LYS A 138 22.52 -17.06 -4.82
CA LYS A 138 21.43 -16.29 -5.40
C LYS A 138 20.20 -16.28 -4.49
N ASN A 139 19.68 -15.08 -4.25
CA ASN A 139 18.55 -14.84 -3.35
C ASN A 139 17.21 -15.19 -4.02
N GLY A 140 16.19 -15.44 -3.21
CA GLY A 140 14.85 -15.82 -3.68
C GLY A 140 13.90 -14.62 -3.82
N ASP A 141 12.71 -14.89 -4.35
CA ASP A 141 11.55 -14.02 -4.14
C ASP A 141 10.89 -14.28 -2.77
N GLY A 142 10.03 -13.36 -2.35
CA GLY A 142 9.33 -13.37 -1.07
C GLY A 142 9.79 -12.25 -0.14
N VAL A 143 9.49 -12.36 1.15
CA VAL A 143 9.88 -11.35 2.15
C VAL A 143 11.40 -11.31 2.25
N MET A 144 11.98 -10.16 1.86
CA MET A 144 13.40 -9.84 1.99
C MET A 144 13.74 -9.62 3.45
N PHE A 145 12.95 -8.78 4.12
CA PHE A 145 13.10 -8.48 5.54
C PHE A 145 11.80 -7.89 6.09
N SER A 146 11.67 -7.96 7.41
CA SER A 146 10.54 -7.41 8.15
C SER A 146 11.05 -6.46 9.23
N PHE A 147 10.33 -5.38 9.47
CA PHE A 147 10.58 -4.45 10.57
C PHE A 147 9.27 -4.05 11.23
N GLN A 148 9.35 -3.34 12.36
CA GLN A 148 8.16 -2.89 13.07
C GLN A 148 8.11 -1.37 13.19
N VAL A 149 6.90 -0.83 13.10
CA VAL A 149 6.61 0.59 13.34
C VAL A 149 5.52 0.72 14.39
N GLU A 150 5.65 1.72 15.24
CA GLU A 150 4.65 2.14 16.21
C GLU A 150 3.94 3.39 15.68
N LEU A 151 2.61 3.31 15.59
CA LEU A 151 1.77 4.44 15.23
C LEU A 151 1.62 5.42 16.42
N PRO A 152 1.57 6.75 16.18
CA PRO A 152 1.37 7.73 17.24
C PRO A 152 -0.03 7.62 17.86
N GLU A 153 -0.26 8.20 19.04
CA GLU A 153 -1.59 8.28 19.66
C GLU A 153 -2.50 9.30 18.97
N GLY A 154 -3.82 9.10 19.06
CA GLY A 154 -4.82 10.13 18.70
C GLY A 154 -5.05 10.33 17.19
N ILE A 155 -4.61 9.37 16.37
CA ILE A 155 -4.75 9.40 14.91
C ILE A 155 -6.23 9.41 14.50
N LYS A 156 -6.57 10.23 13.49
CA LYS A 156 -7.91 10.22 12.87
C LYS A 156 -7.82 10.33 11.36
N TYR A 157 -8.13 9.25 10.65
CA TYR A 157 -8.23 9.24 9.19
C TYR A 157 -6.94 9.71 8.51
N GLU A 158 -5.84 9.01 8.77
CA GLU A 158 -4.50 9.41 8.29
C GLU A 158 -3.80 8.27 7.58
N LYS A 159 -3.05 8.64 6.54
CA LYS A 159 -2.15 7.76 5.81
C LYS A 159 -0.70 8.10 6.17
N PHE A 160 0.08 7.05 6.46
CA PHE A 160 1.48 7.09 6.83
C PHE A 160 2.29 6.37 5.74
N PRO A 161 2.87 7.09 4.77
CA PRO A 161 3.69 6.48 3.73
C PRO A 161 4.94 5.80 4.29
N ILE A 162 5.37 4.75 3.59
CA ILE A 162 6.63 4.05 3.83
C ILE A 162 7.30 3.85 2.48
N GLU A 163 8.48 4.40 2.29
CA GLU A 163 9.06 4.62 0.97
C GLU A 163 10.49 4.07 0.87
N ILE A 164 10.86 3.63 -0.33
CA ILE A 164 12.23 3.27 -0.68
C ILE A 164 12.90 4.51 -1.26
N TYR A 165 14.09 4.82 -0.76
CA TYR A 165 14.92 5.90 -1.23
C TYR A 165 16.17 5.34 -1.91
N TYR A 166 16.45 5.86 -3.10
CA TYR A 166 17.69 5.66 -3.84
C TYR A 166 18.71 6.75 -3.49
N ASN A 167 19.93 6.34 -3.22
CA ASN A 167 21.11 7.18 -3.07
C ASN A 167 22.18 6.76 -4.09
N LYS A 168 22.50 7.66 -5.04
CA LYS A 168 23.37 7.33 -6.17
C LYS A 168 24.81 6.95 -5.82
N GLU A 169 25.27 7.32 -4.62
CA GLU A 169 26.66 7.10 -4.19
C GLU A 169 26.83 5.76 -3.46
N THR A 170 25.74 5.18 -2.95
CA THR A 170 25.81 4.08 -1.97
C THR A 170 24.84 2.94 -2.19
N ASP A 171 23.80 3.14 -3.01
CA ASP A 171 22.80 2.11 -3.28
C ASP A 171 23.21 1.21 -4.44
N LEU A 172 22.69 -0.01 -4.41
CA LEU A 172 23.00 -1.07 -5.37
C LEU A 172 21.83 -2.05 -5.43
N PHE A 173 21.57 -2.65 -6.59
CA PHE A 173 20.69 -3.81 -6.69
C PHE A 173 21.12 -4.70 -7.87
N THR A 174 21.94 -5.72 -7.62
CA THR A 174 22.64 -6.40 -8.72
C THR A 174 22.92 -7.88 -8.46
N ASN A 175 23.42 -8.56 -9.49
CA ASN A 175 23.87 -9.94 -9.43
C ASN A 175 25.35 -10.01 -8.98
N GLU A 176 25.86 -11.20 -8.67
CA GLU A 176 27.25 -11.40 -8.23
C GLU A 176 28.29 -10.83 -9.22
N ALA A 177 28.02 -10.97 -10.52
CA ALA A 177 28.94 -10.58 -11.58
C ALA A 177 28.98 -9.07 -11.84
N MET A 178 27.98 -8.32 -11.35
CA MET A 178 27.77 -6.90 -11.66
C MET A 178 27.83 -6.60 -13.17
N ASP A 179 27.32 -7.54 -13.96
CA ASP A 179 27.37 -7.49 -15.42
C ASP A 179 26.25 -6.62 -16.01
N GLU A 180 26.06 -6.64 -17.33
CA GLU A 180 25.02 -5.85 -17.99
C GLU A 180 23.60 -6.24 -17.55
N GLU A 181 23.32 -7.54 -17.31
CA GLU A 181 22.03 -7.98 -16.76
C GLU A 181 21.84 -7.42 -15.34
N GLY A 182 22.90 -7.43 -14.51
CA GLY A 182 22.89 -6.86 -13.17
C GLY A 182 22.63 -5.35 -13.15
N LYS A 183 23.28 -4.59 -14.05
CA LYS A 183 23.09 -3.13 -14.17
C LYS A 183 21.71 -2.75 -14.70
N LEU A 184 21.19 -3.51 -15.67
CA LEU A 184 19.84 -3.30 -16.18
C LEU A 184 18.76 -3.67 -15.16
N MET A 185 19.00 -4.72 -14.36
CA MET A 185 18.15 -5.09 -13.24
C MET A 185 18.12 -3.98 -12.18
N GLU A 186 19.27 -3.44 -11.80
CA GLU A 186 19.37 -2.31 -10.87
C GLU A 186 18.58 -1.09 -11.35
N ALA A 187 18.86 -0.69 -12.60
CA ALA A 187 18.22 0.45 -13.22
C ALA A 187 16.70 0.25 -13.33
N TRP A 188 16.25 -0.96 -13.68
CA TRP A 188 14.83 -1.30 -13.65
C TRP A 188 14.25 -1.16 -12.25
N THR A 189 14.88 -1.75 -11.24
CA THR A 189 14.38 -1.75 -9.86
C THR A 189 14.18 -0.33 -9.35
N PHE A 190 15.18 0.55 -9.46
CA PHE A 190 15.07 1.91 -8.89
C PHE A 190 14.26 2.89 -9.75
N THR A 191 13.97 2.59 -11.01
CA THR A 191 13.17 3.48 -11.87
C THR A 191 11.73 3.02 -12.11
N GLN A 192 11.45 1.72 -11.98
CA GLN A 192 10.16 1.10 -12.36
C GLN A 192 9.75 -0.05 -11.45
N GLY A 193 10.56 -0.43 -10.47
CA GLY A 193 10.39 -1.66 -9.70
C GLY A 193 10.03 -1.45 -8.24
N ILE A 194 9.57 -0.25 -7.84
CA ILE A 194 9.25 0.04 -6.44
C ILE A 194 7.74 0.20 -6.23
N GLU A 195 7.17 -0.61 -5.35
CA GLU A 195 5.83 -0.38 -4.81
C GLU A 195 5.96 0.10 -3.36
N HIS A 196 5.84 1.41 -3.17
CA HIS A 196 5.85 2.01 -1.84
C HIS A 196 4.72 1.46 -0.96
N GLY A 197 4.96 1.46 0.34
CA GLY A 197 4.03 0.97 1.35
C GLY A 197 3.31 2.11 2.04
N TYR A 198 2.37 1.73 2.88
CA TYR A 198 1.71 2.65 3.79
C TYR A 198 0.99 1.90 4.90
N ILE A 199 0.74 2.62 5.99
CA ILE A 199 -0.34 2.29 6.92
C ILE A 199 -1.38 3.39 6.81
N GLU A 200 -2.63 3.04 6.59
CA GLU A 200 -3.75 3.96 6.55
C GLU A 200 -4.72 3.62 7.67
N VAL A 201 -4.91 4.54 8.60
CA VAL A 201 -5.91 4.39 9.66
C VAL A 201 -7.19 5.08 9.20
N TYR A 202 -8.27 4.32 9.09
CA TYR A 202 -9.61 4.85 8.83
C TYR A 202 -10.51 4.67 10.07
N GLY A 203 -11.56 5.46 10.20
CA GLY A 203 -12.53 5.33 11.28
C GLY A 203 -13.38 4.06 11.17
N ASP A 204 -14.12 3.74 12.24
CA ASP A 204 -14.96 2.54 12.38
C ASP A 204 -15.64 2.03 11.08
N LEU A 205 -15.48 0.72 10.82
CA LEU A 205 -15.97 -0.07 9.68
C LEU A 205 -17.50 -0.02 9.47
N SER A 206 -18.27 0.57 10.39
CA SER A 206 -19.68 0.92 10.15
C SER A 206 -19.87 1.95 9.03
N HIS A 207 -18.77 2.60 8.57
CA HIS A 207 -18.74 3.59 7.49
C HIS A 207 -18.19 3.06 6.14
N ASP A 208 -17.92 1.76 6.00
CA ASP A 208 -17.24 1.19 4.83
C ASP A 208 -18.18 0.55 3.78
N ARG A 209 -19.43 0.99 3.75
CA ARG A 209 -20.21 1.02 2.50
C ARG A 209 -20.26 2.47 2.06
N ILE A 210 -19.88 2.77 0.82
CA ILE A 210 -20.36 3.99 0.15
C ILE A 210 -21.86 4.04 0.47
N PRO A 211 -22.33 5.08 1.21
CA PRO A 211 -23.71 5.15 1.60
C PRO A 211 -24.56 4.94 0.36
N LYS A 212 -25.52 4.02 0.42
CA LYS A 212 -26.44 3.85 -0.71
C LYS A 212 -27.01 5.23 -1.05
N GLY A 213 -26.89 5.67 -2.30
CA GLY A 213 -27.29 7.00 -2.74
C GLY A 213 -26.20 8.08 -2.78
N ASP A 214 -24.96 7.81 -2.36
CA ASP A 214 -23.79 8.66 -2.60
C ASP A 214 -23.21 8.32 -3.98
N VAL A 215 -23.68 9.03 -5.01
CA VAL A 215 -23.35 8.74 -6.42
C VAL A 215 -22.17 9.55 -6.93
N ASN A 216 -21.71 10.53 -6.15
CA ASN A 216 -20.56 11.37 -6.45
C ASN A 216 -19.29 10.96 -5.67
N TYR A 217 -19.43 10.03 -4.73
CA TYR A 217 -18.39 9.46 -3.85
C TYR A 217 -17.74 10.49 -2.93
N ASP A 218 -18.46 11.54 -2.55
CA ASP A 218 -18.01 12.55 -1.60
C ASP A 218 -18.27 12.19 -0.13
N ARG A 219 -18.82 10.98 0.08
CA ARG A 219 -19.17 10.38 1.38
C ARG A 219 -20.36 11.03 2.07
N LYS A 220 -21.17 11.79 1.34
CA LYS A 220 -22.44 12.34 1.80
C LYS A 220 -23.55 11.83 0.88
N VAL A 221 -24.75 11.69 1.45
CA VAL A 221 -25.96 11.46 0.66
C VAL A 221 -26.80 12.72 0.80
N ASP A 222 -26.72 13.59 -0.18
CA ASP A 222 -27.36 14.89 -0.14
C ASP A 222 -28.05 15.29 -1.46
N SER A 223 -28.43 16.56 -1.55
CA SER A 223 -29.12 17.09 -2.73
C SER A 223 -28.28 17.06 -4.02
N VAL A 224 -26.96 17.00 -3.92
CA VAL A 224 -26.04 16.89 -5.06
C VAL A 224 -26.20 15.52 -5.73
N ASP A 225 -26.28 14.44 -4.95
CA ASP A 225 -26.51 13.09 -5.46
C ASP A 225 -27.84 12.97 -6.20
N ALA A 226 -28.91 13.49 -5.59
CA ALA A 226 -30.22 13.52 -6.21
C ALA A 226 -30.21 14.28 -7.55
N SER A 227 -29.45 15.38 -7.63
CA SER A 227 -29.29 16.17 -8.85
C SER A 227 -28.54 15.39 -9.94
N MET A 228 -27.54 14.59 -9.55
CA MET A 228 -26.80 13.72 -10.47
C MET A 228 -27.66 12.57 -11.00
N ILE A 229 -28.50 11.98 -10.15
CA ILE A 229 -29.50 10.96 -10.57
C ILE A 229 -30.48 11.56 -11.58
N LEU A 230 -31.03 12.74 -11.31
CA LEU A 230 -31.92 13.44 -12.27
C LEU A 230 -31.22 13.76 -13.60
N ALA A 231 -29.95 14.15 -13.56
CA ALA A 231 -29.18 14.44 -14.76
C ALA A 231 -28.95 13.19 -15.63
N LEU A 232 -28.72 12.02 -15.00
CA LEU A 232 -28.61 10.75 -15.72
C LEU A 232 -29.97 10.30 -16.27
N TYR A 233 -31.03 10.36 -15.46
CA TYR A 233 -32.41 10.07 -15.86
C TYR A 233 -32.84 10.89 -17.09
N ALA A 234 -32.53 12.19 -17.12
CA ALA A 234 -32.86 13.05 -18.26
C ALA A 234 -32.17 12.61 -19.57
N LYS A 235 -30.94 12.09 -19.49
CA LYS A 235 -30.22 11.54 -20.65
C LYS A 235 -30.85 10.22 -21.11
N ILE A 236 -31.21 9.34 -20.17
CA ILE A 236 -31.85 8.05 -20.46
C ILE A 236 -33.23 8.28 -21.10
N SER A 237 -34.07 9.11 -20.48
CA SER A 237 -35.44 9.40 -20.94
C SER A 237 -35.51 10.10 -22.30
N THR A 238 -34.43 10.78 -22.71
CA THR A 238 -34.34 11.41 -24.04
C THR A 238 -33.63 10.55 -25.07
N GLY A 239 -33.32 9.28 -24.75
CA GLY A 239 -32.65 8.34 -25.64
C GLY A 239 -31.20 8.73 -25.97
N LYS A 240 -30.56 9.56 -25.15
CA LYS A 240 -29.18 10.00 -25.36
C LYS A 240 -28.15 9.00 -24.82
N THR A 241 -28.54 8.13 -23.90
CA THR A 241 -27.68 7.11 -23.28
C THR A 241 -28.54 5.98 -22.72
N GLU A 242 -27.95 4.81 -22.56
CA GLU A 242 -28.55 3.67 -21.86
C GLU A 242 -27.78 3.45 -20.54
N PRO A 243 -28.46 3.02 -19.47
CA PRO A 243 -27.80 2.78 -18.18
C PRO A 243 -26.85 1.58 -18.26
N THR A 244 -25.64 1.74 -17.72
CA THR A 244 -24.70 0.64 -17.51
C THR A 244 -25.07 -0.19 -16.27
N GLU A 245 -24.58 -1.43 -16.17
CA GLU A 245 -24.76 -2.26 -14.95
C GLU A 245 -24.23 -1.56 -13.69
N LYS A 246 -23.11 -0.83 -13.83
CA LYS A 246 -22.56 -0.02 -12.76
C LYS A 246 -23.52 1.10 -12.34
N GLN A 247 -24.07 1.84 -13.30
CA GLN A 247 -25.04 2.90 -13.02
C GLN A 247 -26.32 2.36 -12.40
N LEU A 248 -26.82 1.19 -12.83
CA LEU A 248 -27.95 0.54 -12.16
C LEU A 248 -27.60 0.18 -10.71
N THR A 249 -26.39 -0.29 -10.46
CA THR A 249 -25.96 -0.62 -9.09
C THR A 249 -25.88 0.61 -8.16
N GLU A 250 -25.54 1.78 -8.72
CA GLU A 250 -25.21 2.99 -7.93
C GLU A 250 -26.35 4.02 -7.89
N TYR A 251 -27.13 4.16 -8.98
CA TYR A 251 -28.11 5.23 -9.17
C TYR A 251 -29.56 4.75 -8.98
N ASP A 252 -29.85 3.44 -9.10
CA ASP A 252 -31.15 2.85 -8.73
C ASP A 252 -31.20 2.70 -7.20
N TYR A 253 -31.61 3.79 -6.55
CA TYR A 253 -31.66 3.85 -5.10
C TYR A 253 -32.80 3.01 -4.55
N ASN A 254 -33.91 2.89 -5.27
CA ASN A 254 -35.10 2.19 -4.78
C ASN A 254 -35.09 0.67 -5.08
N GLU A 255 -34.13 0.20 -5.89
CA GLU A 255 -33.94 -1.18 -6.35
C GLU A 255 -35.11 -1.72 -7.22
N ASP A 256 -35.74 -0.86 -8.02
CA ASP A 256 -36.83 -1.25 -8.93
C ASP A 256 -36.38 -1.66 -10.35
N GLY A 257 -35.08 -1.52 -10.63
CA GLY A 257 -34.44 -1.86 -11.90
C GLY A 257 -34.46 -0.73 -12.93
N ALA A 258 -34.92 0.48 -12.58
CA ALA A 258 -34.87 1.67 -13.41
C ALA A 258 -34.11 2.80 -12.70
N ILE A 259 -33.49 3.70 -13.47
CA ILE A 259 -32.92 4.95 -12.95
C ILE A 259 -33.87 6.07 -13.32
N ASP A 260 -34.66 6.57 -12.36
CA ASP A 260 -35.64 7.61 -12.60
C ASP A 260 -35.79 8.66 -11.48
N SER A 261 -36.81 9.52 -11.61
CA SER A 261 -37.06 10.60 -10.64
C SER A 261 -37.43 10.10 -9.23
N ALA A 262 -37.88 8.86 -9.08
CA ALA A 262 -38.20 8.26 -7.80
C ALA A 262 -36.93 7.99 -6.97
N ASP A 263 -35.83 7.59 -7.62
CA ASP A 263 -34.53 7.41 -6.95
C ASP A 263 -34.02 8.70 -6.34
N ALA A 264 -34.00 9.77 -7.14
CA ALA A 264 -33.63 11.10 -6.67
C ALA A 264 -34.53 11.60 -5.53
N SER A 265 -35.84 11.33 -5.62
CA SER A 265 -36.80 11.69 -4.58
C SER A 265 -36.54 10.95 -3.27
N LYS A 266 -36.11 9.69 -3.34
CA LYS A 266 -35.77 8.88 -2.16
C LYS A 266 -34.46 9.34 -1.51
N VAL A 267 -33.46 9.70 -2.31
CA VAL A 267 -32.22 10.34 -1.81
C VAL A 267 -32.52 11.65 -1.10
N LEU A 268 -33.36 12.52 -1.67
CA LEU A 268 -33.79 13.77 -1.01
C LEU A 268 -34.57 13.51 0.28
N ALA A 269 -35.44 12.50 0.31
CA ALA A 269 -36.17 12.12 1.52
C ALA A 269 -35.23 11.63 2.64
N TYR A 270 -34.22 10.82 2.29
CA TYR A 270 -33.17 10.37 3.20
C TYR A 270 -32.37 11.57 3.75
N TYR A 271 -31.91 12.46 2.86
CA TYR A 271 -31.20 13.68 3.22
C TYR A 271 -32.03 14.56 4.18
N ALA A 272 -33.31 14.76 3.89
CA ALA A 272 -34.21 15.57 4.72
C ALA A 272 -34.44 14.97 6.13
N ALA A 273 -34.59 13.64 6.22
CA ALA A 273 -34.73 12.94 7.51
C ALA A 273 -33.46 13.07 8.37
N ASN A 274 -32.28 12.98 7.76
CA ASN A 274 -31.01 13.11 8.48
C ASN A 274 -30.67 14.57 8.82
N SER A 275 -31.09 15.53 8.00
CA SER A 275 -30.89 16.97 8.23
C SER A 275 -31.78 17.55 9.34
N THR A 276 -32.79 16.81 9.79
CA THR A 276 -33.74 17.23 10.83
C THR A 276 -33.55 16.53 12.17
N SER A 277 -32.60 15.59 12.26
CA SER A 277 -32.35 14.77 13.45
C SER A 277 -31.42 15.41 14.51
N THR A 278 -31.24 16.73 14.50
CA THR A 278 -30.66 17.47 15.64
C THR A 278 -31.66 17.57 16.80
N LYS A 279 -31.54 16.67 17.78
CA LYS A 279 -31.81 16.90 19.20
C LYS A 279 -30.85 16.12 20.07
#